data_AF-A0A2V6JLD7-F1
#
_entry.id   AF-A0A2V6JLD7-F1
#
_cell.length_a   1.000
_cell.length_b   1.000
_cell.length_c   1.000
_cell.angle_alpha   90.00
_cell.angle_beta   90.00
_cell.angle_gamma   90.00
#
_symmetry.space_group_name_H-M   'P 1'
#
loop_
_entity.id
_entity.type
_entity.pdbx_description
1 polymer ?
#
loop_
_entity_poly.entity_id
_entity_poly.type
_entity_poly.pdbx_seq_one_letter_code
_entity_poly.pdbx_strand_id
1 'polypeptide(L)' 'MSAQEIIEQIKSLPPSERAQVAKFVVENDDSWIPESFKEGMVDAAAGRFVDMETVLSGAKPPSRAAE' A
#
# COMPACT_ATOMS: atom_id res chain seq x y z
N MET A 1 5.52 -21.36 19.44
CA MET A 1 5.99 -20.79 18.18
C MET A 1 5.83 -19.28 18.26
N SER A 2 6.93 -18.55 18.39
CA SER A 2 6.93 -17.08 18.44
C SER A 2 7.08 -16.48 17.04
N ALA A 3 6.77 -15.20 16.90
CA ALA A 3 7.00 -14.46 15.65
C ALA A 3 8.49 -14.47 15.25
N GLN A 4 9.41 -14.42 16.23
CA GLN A 4 10.85 -14.49 15.94
C GLN A 4 11.24 -15.86 15.38
N GLU A 5 10.71 -16.95 15.94
CA GLU A 5 10.98 -18.30 15.44
C GLU A 5 10.47 -18.51 14.00
N ILE A 6 9.35 -17.89 13.65
CA ILE A 6 8.79 -17.94 12.28
C ILE A 6 9.67 -17.15 11.30
N ILE A 7 10.17 -15.98 11.69
CA ILE A 7 11.03 -15.16 10.85
C ILE A 7 12.34 -15.88 10.53
N GLU A 8 12.96 -16.55 11.51
CA GLU A 8 14.20 -17.30 11.29
C GLU A 8 13.97 -18.51 10.35
N GLN A 9 12.81 -19.16 10.43
CA GLN A 9 12.42 -20.21 9.49
C GLN A 9 12.27 -19.66 8.07
N ILE A 10 11.57 -18.54 7.89
CA ILE A 10 11.40 -17.90 6.57
C ILE A 10 12.76 -17.48 5.99
N LYS A 11 13.67 -16.92 6.79
CA LYS A 11 15.02 -16.54 6.35
C LYS A 11 15.85 -17.72 5.85
N SER A 12 15.62 -18.89 6.45
CA SER A 12 16.32 -20.14 6.13
C SER A 12 15.82 -20.81 4.84
N LEU A 13 14.67 -20.38 4.30
CA LEU A 13 14.11 -20.92 3.06
C LEU A 13 14.96 -20.53 1.83
N PRO A 14 14.97 -21.37 0.78
CA PRO A 14 15.52 -21.01 -0.52
C PRO A 14 14.90 -19.72 -1.09
N PRO A 15 15.62 -18.96 -1.94
CA PRO A 15 15.11 -17.71 -2.51
C PRO A 15 13.74 -17.82 -3.17
N SER A 16 13.49 -18.90 -3.92
CA SER A 16 12.22 -19.14 -4.61
C SER A 16 11.04 -19.30 -3.65
N GLU A 17 11.26 -19.97 -2.51
CA GLU A 17 10.23 -20.20 -1.49
C GLU A 17 9.97 -18.93 -0.67
N ARG A 18 11.02 -18.15 -0.36
CA ARG A 18 10.85 -16.82 0.27
C ARG A 18 10.02 -15.88 -0.60
N ALA A 19 10.23 -15.92 -1.92
CA ALA A 19 9.42 -15.14 -2.85
C ALA A 19 7.95 -15.55 -2.83
N GLN A 20 7.64 -16.84 -2.66
CA GLN A 20 6.26 -17.32 -2.52
C GLN A 20 5.61 -16.81 -1.23
N VAL A 21 6.33 -16.80 -0.10
CA VAL A 21 5.82 -16.24 1.15
C VAL A 21 5.56 -14.74 1.02
N ALA A 22 6.49 -13.99 0.44
CA ALA A 22 6.31 -12.55 0.19
C ALA A 22 5.11 -12.27 -0.72
N LYS A 23 4.96 -13.05 -1.80
CA LYS A 23 3.81 -12.97 -2.70
C LYS A 23 2.50 -13.21 -1.95
N PHE A 24 2.43 -14.28 -1.14
CA PHE A 24 1.25 -14.60 -0.35
C PHE A 24 0.85 -13.45 0.59
N VAL A 25 1.80 -12.85 1.30
CA VAL A 25 1.52 -11.71 2.18
C VAL A 25 0.97 -10.53 1.40
N VAL A 26 1.58 -10.17 0.27
CA VAL A 26 1.11 -9.06 -0.58
C VAL A 26 -0.30 -9.31 -1.13
N GLU A 27 -0.65 -10.55 -1.46
CA GLU A 27 -1.96 -10.91 -2.03
C GLU A 27 -3.09 -11.02 -0.98
N ASN A 28 -2.76 -11.29 0.28
CA ASN A 28 -3.76 -11.63 1.31
C ASN A 28 -3.81 -10.65 2.49
N ASP A 29 -2.79 -9.81 2.67
CA ASP A 29 -2.73 -8.82 3.73
C ASP A 29 -2.33 -7.46 3.18
N ASP A 30 -3.23 -6.50 3.32
CA ASP A 30 -3.03 -5.10 2.93
C ASP A 30 -2.79 -4.20 4.15
N SER A 31 -2.59 -4.77 5.34
CA SER A 31 -2.30 -4.04 6.59
C SER A 31 -0.98 -3.27 6.53
N TRP A 32 -0.05 -3.68 5.67
CA TRP A 32 1.22 -2.98 5.44
C TRP A 32 1.05 -1.72 4.58
N ILE A 33 -0.07 -1.56 3.88
CA ILE A 33 -0.33 -0.40 3.01
C ILE A 33 -0.91 0.72 3.88
N PRO A 34 -0.26 1.90 3.96
CA PRO A 34 -0.79 3.02 4.72
C PRO A 34 -2.20 3.41 4.28
N GLU A 35 -3.06 3.74 5.24
CA GLU A 35 -4.45 4.14 4.96
C GLU A 35 -4.53 5.31 3.98
N SER A 36 -3.67 6.32 4.16
CA SER A 36 -3.54 7.48 3.26
C SER A 36 -3.19 7.11 1.82
N PHE A 37 -2.47 6.00 1.62
CA PHE A 37 -2.15 5.50 0.29
C PHE A 37 -3.36 4.82 -0.36
N LYS A 38 -4.10 3.99 0.40
CA LYS A 38 -5.35 3.37 -0.08
C LYS A 38 -6.37 4.44 -0.47
N GLU A 39 -6.50 5.44 0.39
CA GLU A 39 -7.27 6.67 0.16
C GLU A 39 -6.86 7.39 -1.14
N GLY A 40 -5.56 7.58 -1.36
CA GLY A 40 -5.03 8.13 -2.61
C GLY A 40 -5.34 7.28 -3.84
N MET A 41 -5.35 5.94 -3.72
CA MET A 41 -5.77 5.05 -4.81
C MET A 41 -7.27 5.18 -5.13
N VAL A 42 -8.12 5.39 -4.12
CA VAL A 42 -9.55 5.64 -4.31
C VAL A 42 -9.76 7.00 -4.99
N ASP A 43 -9.02 8.03 -4.57
CA ASP A 43 -9.02 9.35 -5.22
C ASP A 43 -8.58 9.25 -6.69
N ALA A 44 -7.54 8.45 -6.94
CA ALA A 44 -7.04 8.17 -8.27
C ALA A 44 -8.06 7.47 -9.17
N ALA A 45 -8.69 6.40 -8.67
CA ALA A 45 -9.72 5.66 -9.42
C ALA A 45 -10.94 6.53 -9.75
N ALA A 46 -11.25 7.50 -8.89
CA ALA A 46 -12.33 8.46 -9.10
C ALA A 46 -11.94 9.70 -9.93
N GLY A 47 -10.72 9.74 -10.48
CA GLY A 47 -10.23 10.86 -11.29
C GLY A 47 -9.95 12.14 -10.50
N ARG A 48 -9.85 12.06 -9.16
CA ARG A 48 -9.55 13.20 -8.27
C ARG A 48 -8.04 13.43 -8.18
N PHE A 49 -7.40 13.68 -9.30
CA PHE A 49 -6.01 14.09 -9.35
C PHE A 49 -5.90 15.60 -9.53
N VAL A 50 -4.77 16.15 -9.11
CA VAL A 50 -4.37 17.53 -9.40
C VAL A 50 -3.04 17.49 -10.13
N ASP A 51 -2.89 18.31 -11.17
CA ASP A 51 -1.60 18.53 -11.78
C ASP A 51 -0.68 19.36 -10.85
N MET A 52 0.61 19.37 -11.17
CA MET A 52 1.61 20.00 -10.33
C MET A 52 1.53 21.53 -10.32
N GLU A 53 1.04 22.15 -11.40
CA GLU A 53 0.81 23.60 -11.46
C GLU A 53 -0.29 24.02 -10.48
N THR A 54 -1.40 23.27 -10.47
CA THR A 54 -2.50 23.45 -9.53
C THR A 54 -2.02 23.28 -8.08
N VAL A 55 -1.20 22.28 -7.77
CA VAL A 55 -0.61 22.08 -6.43
C VAL A 55 0.23 23.29 -6.01
N LEU A 56 1.13 23.74 -6.89
CA LEU A 56 2.04 24.85 -6.59
C LEU A 56 1.34 26.20 -6.49
N SER A 57 0.18 26.35 -7.14
CA SER A 57 -0.65 27.55 -7.02
C SER A 57 -1.33 27.71 -5.64
N GLY A 58 -1.36 26.64 -4.82
CA GLY A 58 -2.09 26.61 -3.55
C GLY A 58 -3.61 26.48 -3.71
N ALA A 59 -4.10 26.22 -4.93
CA ALA A 59 -5.49 25.91 -5.18
C ALA A 59 -5.91 24.65 -4.40
N LYS A 60 -7.12 24.67 -3.84
CA LYS A 60 -7.65 23.55 -3.07
C LYS A 60 -7.90 22.36 -4.02
N PRO A 61 -7.43 21.14 -3.69
CA PRO A 61 -7.73 19.96 -4.49
C PRO A 61 -9.23 19.63 -4.47
N PRO A 62 -9.73 18.90 -5.48
CA PRO A 62 -11.10 18.42 -5.49
C PRO A 62 -11.40 17.66 -4.20
N SER A 63 -12.46 18.08 -3.51
CA SER A 63 -12.86 17.46 -2.25
C SER A 63 -13.43 16.07 -2.53
N ARG A 64 -13.22 15.12 -1.62
CA ARG A 64 -14.04 13.91 -1.61
C ARG A 64 -15.49 14.34 -1.44
N ALA A 65 -16.39 13.81 -2.27
CA ALA A 65 -17.81 13.96 -2.00
C ALA A 65 -18.07 13.39 -0.60
N ALA A 66 -18.85 14.09 0.23
CA ALA A 66 -19.30 13.52 1.48
C ALA A 66 -20.12 12.27 1.17
N GLU A 67 -19.67 11.11 1.63
CA GLU A 67 -20.52 9.90 1.75
C GLU A 67 -21.64 10.15 2.77
#